data_AF-E3DPI3-F1
#
_entry.id   AF-E3DPI3-F1
#
_cell.length_a   1.000
_cell.length_b   1.000
_cell.length_c   1.000
_cell.angle_alpha   90.00
_cell.angle_beta   90.00
_cell.angle_gamma   90.00
#
_symmetry.space_group_name_H-M   'P 1'
#
loop_
_entity.id
_entity.type
_entity.pdbx_description
1 polymer ?
#
loop_
_entity_poly.entity_id
_entity_poly.type
_entity_poly.pdbx_seq_one_letter_code
_entity_poly.pdbx_strand_id
1 'polypeptide(L)'
;MKNKEEIIFKTVREDNILPITSICKLNCIFCSHKNNPPEVETYSFGHLDFELVKTMIEFLNPQKPVFIGESASKIIEGEPFVHPNIYQILKYLRQRWPKIEIKITTSGSFVDLNKIKLFKSLKPLELNISLNAPAPSERVFLMNDSRPKNVFKLIPALKENEINFEASIVSMHHLKGFKYLKASFDFLESYPPQSLRVFMPGFSSFAAENLILDQGEYYKLNQFIKSEKENYSYPIIIEPQLIKTLKAEIKAVLANSPADAVGLESGMIILEVNHQAVKTRVDAFYKIKTAKNPILLCQNGNEKFVIKLIKEKEQSSGLIMSYDLSLTKKRKLEAYIKESYKKAQNKATVILTSVLAYDFIREFLAKYLNSNYNLDLIKAKNNFFGGSIVAAGLLCNQDLIQNIKTSSKQKIERIILPQIIYDYYGNDLLGEHYNQLEDYFKAEVILI
;
A
#
# COMPACT_ATOMS: atom_id res chain seq x y z
N MET A 1 24.19 14.20 9.74
CA MET A 1 23.13 14.62 8.80
C MET A 1 23.38 13.92 7.48
N LYS A 2 22.47 13.03 7.07
CA LYS A 2 22.56 12.35 5.76
C LYS A 2 22.51 13.40 4.66
N ASN A 3 23.24 13.20 3.55
CA ASN A 3 23.17 14.14 2.44
C ASN A 3 21.76 14.06 1.83
N LYS A 4 21.08 15.21 1.77
CA LYS A 4 19.72 15.37 1.22
C LYS A 4 19.57 14.78 -0.18
N GLU A 5 20.60 14.89 -1.01
CA GLU A 5 20.64 14.30 -2.36
C GLU A 5 20.74 12.78 -2.33
N GLU A 6 21.49 12.20 -1.38
CA GLU A 6 21.68 10.75 -1.26
C GLU A 6 20.34 10.04 -1.06
N ILE A 7 19.46 10.62 -0.24
CA ILE A 7 18.14 10.06 0.05
C ILE A 7 17.27 10.06 -1.21
N ILE A 8 17.29 11.15 -1.99
CA ILE A 8 16.54 11.25 -3.25
C ILE A 8 17.00 10.14 -4.21
N PHE A 9 18.30 10.08 -4.50
CA PHE A 9 18.84 9.09 -5.46
C PHE A 9 18.61 7.67 -4.99
N LYS A 10 18.64 7.43 -3.68
CA LYS A 10 18.34 6.10 -3.15
C LYS A 10 16.87 5.72 -3.29
N THR A 11 15.94 6.61 -2.96
CA THR A 11 14.51 6.38 -3.19
C THR A 11 14.22 6.07 -4.66
N VAL A 12 14.88 6.79 -5.58
CA VAL A 12 14.79 6.50 -7.03
C VAL A 12 15.32 5.10 -7.36
N ARG A 13 16.50 4.75 -6.88
CA ARG A 13 17.17 3.49 -7.25
C ARG A 13 16.49 2.25 -6.65
N GLU A 14 16.14 2.31 -5.36
CA GLU A 14 15.65 1.14 -4.62
C GLU A 14 14.13 0.94 -4.83
N ASP A 15 13.37 2.03 -4.75
CA ASP A 15 11.90 1.99 -4.75
C ASP A 15 11.29 2.33 -6.12
N ASN A 16 12.08 2.84 -7.06
CA ASN A 16 11.61 3.33 -8.36
C ASN A 16 10.56 4.44 -8.25
N ILE A 17 10.61 5.19 -7.15
CA ILE A 17 9.81 6.38 -6.91
C ILE A 17 10.60 7.58 -7.45
N LEU A 18 9.94 8.46 -8.20
CA LEU A 18 10.54 9.69 -8.74
C LEU A 18 9.91 10.90 -8.03
N PRO A 19 10.46 11.32 -6.87
CA PRO A 19 10.07 12.58 -6.26
C PRO A 19 10.35 13.71 -7.23
N ILE A 20 9.39 14.61 -7.44
CA ILE A 20 9.58 15.80 -8.27
C ILE A 20 9.23 17.08 -7.51
N THR A 21 8.41 16.97 -6.47
CA THR A 21 7.95 18.11 -5.68
C THR A 21 7.56 17.66 -4.29
N SER A 22 7.89 18.45 -3.27
CA SER A 22 7.27 18.37 -1.94
C SER A 22 6.19 19.44 -1.73
N ILE A 23 5.98 20.32 -2.73
CA ILE A 23 4.96 21.37 -2.67
C ILE A 23 3.58 20.79 -2.98
N CYS A 24 2.65 20.99 -2.06
CA CYS A 24 1.24 20.71 -2.23
C CYS A 24 0.42 21.99 -2.01
N LYS A 25 -0.52 22.29 -2.91
CA LYS A 25 -1.46 23.43 -2.81
C LYS A 25 -2.81 23.03 -2.21
N LEU A 26 -2.83 21.91 -1.50
CA LEU A 26 -3.97 21.38 -0.74
C LEU A 26 -3.59 21.37 0.74
N ASN A 27 -4.57 21.29 1.62
CA ASN A 27 -4.39 21.14 3.06
C ASN A 27 -5.40 20.13 3.62
N CYS A 28 -5.29 18.88 3.17
CA CYS A 28 -6.25 17.83 3.53
C CYS A 28 -6.28 17.56 5.02
N ILE A 29 -7.48 17.43 5.59
CA ILE A 29 -7.69 17.10 7.00
C ILE A 29 -6.99 15.76 7.34
N PHE A 30 -7.07 14.79 6.42
CA PHE A 30 -6.50 13.45 6.53
C PHE A 30 -5.07 13.33 5.96
N CYS A 31 -4.39 14.45 5.66
CA CYS A 31 -3.02 14.38 5.14
C CYS A 31 -2.09 13.75 6.18
N SER A 32 -1.33 12.73 5.78
CA SER A 32 -0.35 12.08 6.64
C SER A 32 0.71 13.06 7.15
N HIS A 33 1.11 14.03 6.33
CA HIS A 33 2.12 15.03 6.70
C HIS A 33 1.62 16.09 7.69
N LYS A 34 0.31 16.25 7.85
CA LYS A 34 -0.28 17.31 8.68
C LYS A 34 -0.20 17.01 10.17
N ASN A 35 -0.36 15.75 10.55
CA ASN A 35 -0.46 15.32 11.94
C ASN A 35 0.75 14.44 12.34
N ASN A 36 1.90 14.56 11.65
CA ASN A 36 3.09 13.83 12.09
C ASN A 36 3.61 14.40 13.42
N PRO A 37 4.02 13.55 14.37
CA PRO A 37 4.81 14.00 15.51
C PRO A 37 6.05 14.77 15.02
N PRO A 38 6.44 15.88 15.69
CA PRO A 38 7.55 16.72 15.27
C PRO A 38 8.91 16.01 15.28
N GLU A 39 9.02 14.91 16.02
CA GLU A 39 10.23 14.08 16.10
C GLU A 39 10.44 13.20 14.85
N VAL A 40 9.42 13.02 14.00
CA VAL A 40 9.55 12.22 12.78
C VAL A 40 10.47 12.90 11.78
N GLU A 41 11.53 12.18 11.37
CA GLU A 41 12.45 12.64 10.35
C GLU A 41 11.80 12.63 8.96
N THR A 42 11.54 13.82 8.41
CA THR A 42 11.00 14.00 7.05
C THR A 42 11.82 14.98 6.23
N TYR A 43 11.79 14.81 4.91
CA TYR A 43 12.57 15.59 3.96
C TYR A 43 11.67 16.32 2.97
N SER A 44 11.86 17.64 2.86
CA SER A 44 11.15 18.50 1.91
C SER A 44 12.16 19.24 1.03
N PHE A 45 11.87 19.31 -0.26
CA PHE A 45 12.81 19.82 -1.28
C PHE A 45 12.22 20.92 -2.17
N GLY A 46 10.98 21.34 -1.94
CA GLY A 46 10.29 22.28 -2.82
C GLY A 46 10.01 21.63 -4.18
N HIS A 47 10.14 22.40 -5.26
CA HIS A 47 10.17 21.87 -6.63
C HIS A 47 11.60 21.48 -6.98
N LEU A 48 11.82 20.24 -7.45
CA LEU A 48 13.14 19.83 -7.91
C LEU A 48 13.42 20.40 -9.29
N ASP A 49 14.67 20.82 -9.53
CA ASP A 49 15.07 21.34 -10.83
C ASP A 49 14.93 20.27 -11.93
N PHE A 50 14.59 20.71 -13.14
CA PHE A 50 14.37 19.80 -14.26
C PHE A 50 15.62 18.99 -14.62
N GLU A 51 16.83 19.56 -14.53
CA GLU A 51 18.08 18.86 -14.83
C GLU A 51 18.43 17.83 -13.76
N LEU A 52 18.12 18.12 -12.49
CA LEU A 52 18.22 17.12 -11.42
C LEU A 52 17.25 15.96 -11.66
N VAL A 53 16.00 16.24 -12.02
CA VAL A 53 15.01 15.19 -12.35
C VAL A 53 15.48 14.35 -13.54
N LYS A 54 16.06 14.94 -14.58
CA LYS A 54 16.66 14.18 -15.69
C LYS A 54 17.76 13.23 -15.21
N THR A 55 18.62 13.71 -14.32
CA THR A 55 19.68 12.90 -13.72
C THR A 55 19.09 11.73 -12.93
N MET A 56 18.06 11.98 -12.11
CA MET A 56 17.34 10.95 -11.36
C MET A 56 16.74 9.88 -12.27
N ILE A 57 16.15 10.27 -13.40
CA ILE A 57 15.53 9.35 -14.37
C ILE A 57 16.52 8.29 -14.90
N GLU A 58 17.83 8.59 -14.95
CA GLU A 58 18.86 7.63 -15.35
C GLU A 58 19.08 6.49 -14.34
N PHE A 59 18.68 6.68 -13.08
CA PHE A 59 18.81 5.68 -12.00
C PHE A 59 17.58 4.80 -11.81
N LEU A 60 16.51 5.02 -12.60
CA LEU A 60 15.32 4.19 -12.57
C LEU A 60 15.61 2.78 -13.10
N ASN A 61 14.96 1.78 -12.51
CA ASN A 61 14.93 0.43 -13.04
C ASN A 61 13.82 0.31 -14.10
N PRO A 62 14.15 0.13 -15.40
CA PRO A 62 13.17 0.12 -16.48
C PRO A 62 12.25 -1.11 -16.47
N GLN A 63 12.54 -2.11 -15.64
CA GLN A 63 11.69 -3.30 -15.47
C GLN A 63 10.61 -3.14 -14.40
N LYS A 64 10.63 -2.02 -13.66
CA LYS A 64 9.64 -1.68 -12.63
C LYS A 64 8.82 -0.47 -13.08
N PRO A 65 7.54 -0.36 -12.65
CA PRO A 65 6.79 0.88 -12.80
C PRO A 65 7.47 2.00 -12.03
N VAL A 66 7.51 3.21 -12.62
CA VAL A 66 7.97 4.42 -11.93
C VAL A 66 6.78 5.12 -11.29
N PHE A 67 6.91 5.48 -10.01
CA PHE A 67 5.85 6.11 -9.22
C PHE A 67 6.12 7.61 -9.05
N ILE A 68 5.09 8.44 -9.22
CA ILE A 68 5.14 9.90 -9.04
C ILE A 68 3.95 10.32 -8.17
N GLY A 69 4.22 11.04 -7.07
CA GLY A 69 3.18 11.55 -6.17
C GLY A 69 2.72 10.54 -5.13
N GLU A 70 3.61 9.65 -4.67
CA GLU A 70 3.31 8.60 -3.72
C GLU A 70 4.18 8.72 -2.47
N SER A 71 3.60 9.12 -1.34
CA SER A 71 4.35 9.29 -0.08
C SER A 71 4.65 7.96 0.62
N ALA A 72 5.57 7.17 0.06
CA ALA A 72 6.03 5.88 0.62
C ALA A 72 7.47 5.92 1.17
N SER A 73 8.09 7.10 1.22
CA SER A 73 9.43 7.32 1.75
C SER A 73 9.44 8.41 2.84
N LYS A 74 10.60 8.67 3.46
CA LYS A 74 10.79 9.85 4.34
C LYS A 74 10.71 11.17 3.58
N ILE A 75 10.64 11.15 2.25
CA ILE A 75 10.47 12.34 1.42
C ILE A 75 8.99 12.72 1.41
N ILE A 76 8.71 13.98 1.76
CA ILE A 76 7.39 14.56 1.57
C ILE A 76 7.17 14.73 0.07
N GLU A 77 6.22 13.97 -0.49
CA GLU A 77 5.74 14.18 -1.85
C GLU A 77 4.51 15.08 -1.84
N GLY A 78 4.54 16.10 -2.71
CA GLY A 78 3.46 17.05 -2.90
C GLY A 78 2.51 16.66 -4.03
N GLU A 79 1.78 17.63 -4.57
CA GLU A 79 0.91 17.41 -5.73
C GLU A 79 1.73 17.52 -7.04
N PRO A 80 1.90 16.42 -7.81
CA PRO A 80 2.76 16.41 -8.99
C PRO A 80 2.45 17.52 -9.99
N PHE A 81 1.16 17.82 -10.22
CA PHE A 81 0.73 18.78 -11.23
C PHE A 81 0.83 20.25 -10.78
N VAL A 82 1.30 20.52 -9.56
CA VAL A 82 1.72 21.88 -9.17
C VAL A 82 3.12 22.18 -9.71
N HIS A 83 3.94 21.18 -10.02
CA HIS A 83 5.29 21.37 -10.52
C HIS A 83 5.28 22.08 -11.90
N PRO A 84 6.00 23.20 -12.08
CA PRO A 84 5.94 24.00 -13.31
C PRO A 84 6.34 23.21 -14.57
N ASN A 85 7.30 22.30 -14.43
CA ASN A 85 7.81 21.48 -15.53
C ASN A 85 7.20 20.07 -15.61
N ILE A 86 6.09 19.77 -14.92
CA ILE A 86 5.52 18.41 -14.87
C ILE A 86 5.36 17.77 -16.27
N TYR A 87 4.79 18.51 -17.22
CA TYR A 87 4.57 18.01 -18.58
C TYR A 87 5.87 17.78 -19.36
N GLN A 88 6.91 18.57 -19.09
CA GLN A 88 8.24 18.40 -19.69
C GLN A 88 8.94 17.17 -19.09
N ILE A 89 8.86 16.99 -17.77
CA ILE A 89 9.34 15.81 -17.05
C ILE A 89 8.71 14.54 -17.61
N LEU A 90 7.37 14.49 -17.73
CA LEU A 90 6.67 13.31 -18.24
C LEU A 90 7.05 12.98 -19.70
N LYS A 91 7.22 14.01 -20.55
CA LYS A 91 7.70 13.83 -21.93
C LYS A 91 9.12 13.26 -21.96
N TYR A 92 10.03 13.82 -21.16
CA TYR A 92 11.41 13.34 -21.09
C TYR A 92 11.48 11.90 -20.56
N LEU A 93 10.74 11.59 -19.49
CA LEU A 93 10.65 10.24 -18.92
C LEU A 93 10.21 9.21 -19.97
N ARG A 94 9.14 9.51 -20.72
CA ARG A 94 8.64 8.62 -21.79
C ARG A 94 9.63 8.50 -22.95
N GLN A 95 10.31 9.59 -23.34
CA GLN A 95 11.36 9.55 -24.38
C GLN A 95 12.54 8.67 -23.95
N ARG A 96 12.99 8.83 -22.71
CA ARG A 96 14.14 8.10 -22.17
C ARG A 96 13.83 6.62 -21.96
N TRP A 97 12.62 6.31 -21.50
CA TRP A 97 12.16 4.97 -21.19
C TRP A 97 10.83 4.66 -21.89
N PRO A 98 10.84 4.30 -23.20
CA PRO A 98 9.62 4.15 -23.99
C PRO A 98 8.64 3.09 -23.48
N LYS A 99 9.12 2.07 -22.76
CA LYS A 99 8.32 0.94 -22.27
C LYS A 99 8.00 0.97 -20.77
N ILE A 100 8.62 1.88 -20.00
CA ILE A 100 8.39 1.90 -18.54
C ILE A 100 6.93 2.26 -18.28
N GLU A 101 6.31 1.57 -17.33
CA GLU A 101 4.98 1.95 -16.84
C GLU A 101 5.13 3.17 -15.94
N ILE A 102 4.39 4.25 -16.24
CA ILE A 102 4.38 5.45 -15.42
C ILE A 102 3.12 5.39 -14.54
N LYS A 103 3.28 5.52 -13.23
CA LYS A 103 2.18 5.57 -12.26
C LYS A 103 2.14 6.93 -11.58
N ILE A 104 1.04 7.65 -11.72
CA ILE A 104 0.89 9.00 -11.16
C ILE A 104 -0.31 9.03 -10.23
N THR A 105 -0.09 9.40 -8.98
CA THR A 105 -1.19 9.75 -8.06
C THR A 105 -1.36 11.27 -8.05
N THR A 106 -2.58 11.75 -8.24
CA THR A 106 -2.90 13.18 -8.24
C THR A 106 -4.28 13.43 -7.67
N SER A 107 -4.45 14.59 -7.05
CA SER A 107 -5.77 15.12 -6.67
C SER A 107 -6.65 15.48 -7.87
N GLY A 108 -6.07 15.62 -9.07
CA GLY A 108 -6.72 16.08 -10.28
C GLY A 108 -6.97 17.59 -10.34
N SER A 109 -6.74 18.33 -9.24
CA SER A 109 -7.10 19.75 -9.13
C SER A 109 -6.23 20.68 -9.99
N PHE A 110 -5.00 20.26 -10.28
CA PHE A 110 -4.00 21.08 -10.99
C PHE A 110 -3.64 20.55 -12.38
N VAL A 111 -4.32 19.49 -12.84
CA VAL A 111 -4.15 18.98 -14.21
C VAL A 111 -4.72 19.98 -15.21
N ASP A 112 -3.91 20.40 -16.17
CA ASP A 112 -4.31 21.20 -17.32
C ASP A 112 -5.16 20.36 -18.30
N LEU A 113 -6.46 20.65 -18.34
CA LEU A 113 -7.43 19.93 -19.18
C LEU A 113 -7.12 20.04 -20.68
N ASN A 114 -6.43 21.10 -21.11
CA ASN A 114 -6.03 21.25 -22.52
C ASN A 114 -4.94 20.24 -22.92
N LYS A 115 -4.27 19.62 -21.95
CA LYS A 115 -3.18 18.66 -22.17
C LYS A 115 -3.59 17.20 -21.96
N ILE A 116 -4.87 16.89 -21.80
CA ILE A 116 -5.35 15.51 -21.58
C ILE A 116 -4.87 14.55 -22.67
N LYS A 117 -4.85 14.99 -23.94
CA LYS A 117 -4.36 14.18 -25.06
C LYS A 117 -2.90 13.73 -24.90
N LEU A 118 -2.08 14.45 -24.12
CA LEU A 118 -0.71 14.03 -23.81
C LEU A 118 -0.70 12.69 -23.06
N PHE A 119 -1.67 12.41 -22.20
CA PHE A 119 -1.69 11.17 -21.43
C PHE A 119 -1.81 9.92 -22.33
N LYS A 120 -2.44 10.02 -23.50
CA LYS A 120 -2.43 8.94 -24.51
C LYS A 120 -1.00 8.59 -24.96
N SER A 121 -0.17 9.61 -25.16
CA SER A 121 1.24 9.44 -25.58
C SER A 121 2.14 8.91 -24.46
N LEU A 122 1.67 8.91 -23.21
CA LEU A 122 2.42 8.41 -22.06
C LEU A 122 2.13 6.93 -21.76
N LYS A 123 1.35 6.20 -22.57
CA LYS A 123 1.13 4.76 -22.36
C LYS A 123 2.46 3.97 -22.43
N PRO A 124 2.67 2.94 -21.59
CA PRO A 124 1.81 2.49 -20.49
C PRO A 124 1.78 3.49 -19.31
N LEU A 125 0.56 3.90 -18.92
CA LEU A 125 0.28 4.90 -17.89
C LEU A 125 -0.85 4.41 -16.99
N GLU A 126 -0.65 4.50 -15.68
CA GLU A 126 -1.68 4.35 -14.65
C GLU A 126 -1.86 5.71 -13.96
N LEU A 127 -3.08 6.26 -14.02
CA LEU A 127 -3.46 7.46 -13.29
C LEU A 127 -4.32 7.06 -12.10
N ASN A 128 -3.90 7.39 -10.88
CA ASN A 128 -4.72 7.28 -9.68
C ASN A 128 -5.24 8.66 -9.29
N ILE A 129 -6.56 8.86 -9.42
CA ILE A 129 -7.22 10.12 -9.11
C ILE A 129 -7.78 10.09 -7.69
N SER A 130 -7.22 10.91 -6.80
CA SER A 130 -7.70 11.07 -5.42
C SER A 130 -8.92 11.99 -5.39
N LEU A 131 -10.11 11.40 -5.58
CA LEU A 131 -11.39 12.12 -5.61
C LEU A 131 -11.78 12.67 -4.24
N ASN A 132 -11.68 11.85 -3.19
CA ASN A 132 -11.89 12.15 -1.76
C ASN A 132 -13.23 12.81 -1.33
N ALA A 133 -14.04 13.32 -2.24
CA ALA A 133 -15.29 14.02 -1.93
C ALA A 133 -16.24 14.02 -3.15
N PRO A 134 -17.57 14.08 -2.93
CA PRO A 134 -18.56 13.93 -3.99
C PRO A 134 -18.84 15.22 -4.76
N ALA A 135 -18.38 16.38 -4.27
CA ALA A 135 -18.68 17.68 -4.88
C ALA A 135 -17.56 18.71 -4.64
N PRO A 136 -17.50 19.79 -5.45
CA PRO A 136 -16.48 20.83 -5.29
C PRO A 136 -16.47 21.49 -3.91
N SER A 137 -17.63 21.87 -3.35
CA SER A 137 -17.72 22.48 -2.01
C SER A 137 -17.16 21.55 -0.93
N GLU A 138 -17.40 20.25 -1.07
CA GLU A 138 -16.93 19.24 -0.13
C GLU A 138 -15.42 19.00 -0.24
N ARG A 139 -14.83 19.16 -1.43
CA ARG A 139 -13.36 19.21 -1.59
C ARG A 139 -12.76 20.44 -0.93
N VAL A 140 -13.41 21.60 -0.99
CA VAL A 140 -12.94 22.78 -0.24
C VAL A 140 -12.91 22.45 1.26
N PHE A 141 -13.96 21.83 1.79
CA PHE A 141 -14.02 21.44 3.19
C PHE A 141 -12.94 20.43 3.58
N LEU A 142 -12.84 19.28 2.89
CA LEU A 142 -11.94 18.20 3.29
C LEU A 142 -10.47 18.45 2.92
N MET A 143 -10.22 19.15 1.81
CA MET A 143 -8.90 19.25 1.18
C MET A 143 -8.36 20.67 1.13
N ASN A 144 -9.14 21.67 1.53
CA ASN A 144 -8.85 23.09 1.28
C ASN A 144 -8.45 23.33 -0.18
N ASP A 145 -9.17 22.66 -1.09
CA ASP A 145 -8.82 22.63 -2.50
C ASP A 145 -9.13 23.99 -3.14
N SER A 146 -8.10 24.64 -3.70
CA SER A 146 -8.22 25.93 -4.39
C SER A 146 -8.75 25.81 -5.82
N ARG A 147 -8.82 24.60 -6.39
CA ARG A 147 -9.36 24.30 -7.72
C ARG A 147 -10.31 23.10 -7.71
N PRO A 148 -11.32 23.10 -6.82
CA PRO A 148 -12.10 21.91 -6.49
C PRO A 148 -12.97 21.42 -7.66
N LYS A 149 -13.31 22.30 -8.60
CA LYS A 149 -14.11 21.95 -9.80
C LYS A 149 -13.31 21.15 -10.82
N ASN A 150 -11.98 21.19 -10.79
CA ASN A 150 -11.17 20.67 -11.90
C ASN A 150 -11.22 19.15 -12.00
N VAL A 151 -11.17 18.43 -10.87
CA VAL A 151 -11.24 16.96 -10.87
C VAL A 151 -12.57 16.44 -11.45
N PHE A 152 -13.69 17.13 -11.20
CA PHE A 152 -15.01 16.78 -11.71
C PHE A 152 -15.15 17.06 -13.22
N LYS A 153 -14.27 17.88 -13.80
CA LYS A 153 -14.15 18.04 -15.26
C LYS A 153 -13.13 17.08 -15.87
N LEU A 154 -12.06 16.77 -15.12
CA LEU A 154 -11.01 15.87 -15.54
C LEU A 154 -11.53 14.45 -15.75
N ILE A 155 -12.28 13.90 -14.79
CA ILE A 155 -12.76 12.50 -14.85
C ILE A 155 -13.63 12.24 -16.10
N PRO A 156 -14.65 13.05 -16.42
CA PRO A 156 -15.39 12.93 -17.68
C PRO A 156 -14.48 13.03 -18.91
N ALA A 157 -13.57 14.02 -18.92
CA ALA A 157 -12.69 14.23 -20.06
C ALA A 157 -11.68 13.08 -20.26
N LEU A 158 -11.25 12.40 -19.18
CA LEU A 158 -10.44 11.17 -19.28
C LEU A 158 -11.25 10.06 -19.96
N LYS A 159 -12.52 9.89 -19.60
CA LYS A 159 -13.43 8.90 -20.22
C LYS A 159 -13.72 9.20 -21.69
N GLU A 160 -14.06 10.44 -22.03
CA GLU A 160 -14.26 10.88 -23.42
C GLU A 160 -13.03 10.66 -24.29
N ASN A 161 -11.84 10.69 -23.67
CA ASN A 161 -10.58 10.40 -24.35
C ASN A 161 -10.12 8.95 -24.18
N GLU A 162 -10.93 8.02 -23.67
CA GLU A 162 -10.54 6.60 -23.52
C GLU A 162 -9.23 6.40 -22.73
N ILE A 163 -9.01 7.24 -21.72
CA ILE A 163 -7.89 7.15 -20.79
C ILE A 163 -8.40 6.45 -19.52
N ASN A 164 -7.87 5.26 -19.27
CA ASN A 164 -8.15 4.52 -18.05
C ASN A 164 -7.53 5.22 -16.84
N PHE A 165 -8.22 5.12 -15.70
CA PHE A 165 -7.75 5.64 -14.43
C PHE A 165 -8.28 4.77 -13.29
N GLU A 166 -7.53 4.77 -12.19
CA GLU A 166 -7.91 4.27 -10.88
C GLU A 166 -8.43 5.43 -10.02
N ALA A 167 -9.31 5.16 -9.08
CA ALA A 167 -9.78 6.16 -8.12
C ALA A 167 -9.38 5.83 -6.69
N SER A 168 -9.19 6.87 -5.88
CA SER A 168 -8.98 6.75 -4.44
C SER A 168 -9.80 7.74 -3.63
N ILE A 169 -10.28 7.30 -2.47
CA ILE A 169 -11.01 8.11 -1.50
C ILE A 169 -10.51 7.75 -0.10
N VAL A 170 -10.14 8.74 0.71
CA VAL A 170 -10.09 8.57 2.16
C VAL A 170 -11.51 8.72 2.70
N SER A 171 -12.04 7.65 3.32
CA SER A 171 -13.49 7.50 3.53
C SER A 171 -14.16 8.64 4.30
N MET A 172 -13.48 9.17 5.33
CA MET A 172 -13.98 10.23 6.23
C MET A 172 -15.44 10.03 6.71
N HIS A 173 -15.90 8.78 6.76
CA HIS A 173 -17.31 8.43 7.00
C HIS A 173 -17.75 8.72 8.43
N HIS A 174 -16.83 8.62 9.40
CA HIS A 174 -17.05 9.05 10.78
C HIS A 174 -17.36 10.56 10.89
N LEU A 175 -16.82 11.38 9.98
CA LEU A 175 -17.02 12.83 9.98
C LEU A 175 -18.21 13.26 9.11
N LYS A 176 -18.43 12.60 7.97
CA LYS A 176 -19.40 13.05 6.94
C LYS A 176 -20.57 12.07 6.71
N GLY A 177 -20.50 10.87 7.27
CA GLY A 177 -21.51 9.81 7.13
C GLY A 177 -21.39 9.01 5.83
N PHE A 178 -22.06 7.86 5.79
CA PHE A 178 -22.04 6.96 4.63
C PHE A 178 -22.79 7.50 3.41
N LYS A 179 -23.81 8.35 3.59
CA LYS A 179 -24.49 9.03 2.47
C LYS A 179 -23.52 9.89 1.65
N TYR A 180 -22.61 10.58 2.34
CA TYR A 180 -21.55 11.37 1.71
C TYR A 180 -20.57 10.51 0.92
N LEU A 181 -20.14 9.40 1.52
CA LEU A 181 -19.24 8.46 0.86
C LEU A 181 -19.90 7.83 -0.38
N LYS A 182 -21.15 7.39 -0.25
CA LYS A 182 -21.96 6.83 -1.35
C LYS A 182 -22.08 7.81 -2.52
N ALA A 183 -22.32 9.10 -2.26
CA ALA A 183 -22.40 10.10 -3.32
C ALA A 183 -21.11 10.19 -4.17
N SER A 184 -19.95 9.86 -3.59
CA SER A 184 -18.69 9.80 -4.35
C SER A 184 -18.63 8.56 -5.24
N PHE A 185 -19.20 7.44 -4.79
CA PHE A 185 -19.31 6.22 -5.58
C PHE A 185 -20.30 6.43 -6.74
N ASP A 186 -21.44 7.08 -6.46
CA ASP A 186 -22.47 7.41 -7.47
C ASP A 186 -21.92 8.33 -8.57
N PHE A 187 -21.10 9.33 -8.21
CA PHE A 187 -20.41 10.14 -9.20
C PHE A 187 -19.45 9.32 -10.07
N LEU A 188 -18.67 8.41 -9.46
CA LEU A 188 -17.75 7.54 -10.19
C LEU A 188 -18.45 6.52 -11.08
N GLU A 189 -19.66 6.07 -10.74
CA GLU A 189 -20.45 5.17 -11.60
C GLU A 189 -20.81 5.79 -12.95
N SER A 190 -20.98 7.12 -12.99
CA SER A 190 -21.17 7.83 -14.26
C SER A 190 -19.92 7.81 -15.14
N TYR A 191 -18.75 7.54 -14.55
CA TYR A 191 -17.44 7.54 -15.20
C TYR A 191 -16.52 6.43 -14.63
N PRO A 192 -16.87 5.13 -14.76
CA PRO A 192 -16.33 4.06 -13.91
C PRO A 192 -14.81 3.96 -13.92
N PRO A 193 -14.09 4.08 -12.79
CA PRO A 193 -12.65 3.80 -12.75
C PRO A 193 -12.37 2.30 -13.01
N GLN A 194 -11.10 1.94 -13.21
CA GLN A 194 -10.71 0.52 -13.24
C GLN A 194 -10.96 -0.17 -11.90
N SER A 195 -10.65 0.52 -10.80
CA SER A 195 -11.05 0.18 -9.44
C SER A 195 -11.11 1.43 -8.55
N LEU A 196 -11.78 1.31 -7.40
CA LEU A 196 -11.83 2.32 -6.37
C LEU A 196 -11.20 1.79 -5.07
N ARG A 197 -10.14 2.46 -4.60
CA ARG A 197 -9.56 2.23 -3.27
C ARG A 197 -10.16 3.19 -2.25
N VAL A 198 -10.81 2.64 -1.23
CA VAL A 198 -11.39 3.37 -0.10
C VAL A 198 -10.50 3.19 1.11
N PHE A 199 -9.71 4.21 1.43
CA PHE A 199 -8.80 4.20 2.55
C PHE A 199 -9.52 4.52 3.86
N MET A 200 -9.24 3.71 4.88
CA MET A 200 -9.48 4.04 6.27
C MET A 200 -8.48 5.14 6.67
N PRO A 201 -8.94 6.30 7.15
CA PRO A 201 -8.03 7.34 7.62
C PRO A 201 -7.24 6.86 8.84
N GLY A 202 -5.94 7.17 8.85
CA GLY A 202 -5.06 6.99 10.01
C GLY A 202 -4.70 8.36 10.57
N PHE A 203 -4.89 8.54 11.88
CA PHE A 203 -4.57 9.76 12.60
C PHE A 203 -3.66 9.45 13.78
N SER A 204 -2.62 10.27 13.98
CA SER A 204 -1.85 10.27 15.21
C SER A 204 -2.63 10.94 16.34
N SER A 205 -2.06 10.92 17.55
CA SER A 205 -2.52 11.69 18.71
C SER A 205 -2.43 13.21 18.54
N PHE A 206 -1.75 13.71 17.50
CA PHE A 206 -1.66 15.15 17.19
C PHE A 206 -2.86 15.66 16.38
N ALA A 207 -3.70 14.76 15.86
CA ALA A 207 -4.94 15.16 15.21
C ALA A 207 -5.97 15.65 16.24
N ALA A 208 -6.93 16.47 15.80
CA ALA A 208 -8.06 16.84 16.63
C ALA A 208 -8.84 15.59 17.10
N GLU A 209 -9.29 15.59 18.36
CA GLU A 209 -9.91 14.42 19.00
C GLU A 209 -11.08 13.84 18.20
N ASN A 210 -11.88 14.70 17.56
CA ASN A 210 -13.04 14.31 16.75
C ASN A 210 -12.67 13.61 15.41
N LEU A 211 -11.39 13.57 15.05
CA LEU A 211 -10.88 12.83 13.88
C LEU A 211 -10.35 11.44 14.24
N ILE A 212 -10.00 11.21 15.51
CA ILE A 212 -9.40 9.95 15.94
C ILE A 212 -10.47 8.85 15.93
N LEU A 213 -10.15 7.75 15.27
CA LEU A 213 -11.07 6.63 15.04
C LEU A 213 -10.79 5.48 16.01
N ASP A 214 -11.86 4.83 16.46
CA ASP A 214 -11.75 3.50 17.06
C ASP A 214 -11.76 2.38 15.99
N GLN A 215 -11.48 1.15 16.43
CA GLN A 215 -11.47 -0.01 15.54
C GLN A 215 -12.87 -0.38 15.01
N GLY A 216 -13.94 0.03 15.69
CA GLY A 216 -15.33 -0.18 15.30
C GLY A 216 -15.68 0.49 13.98
N GLU A 217 -15.14 1.69 13.71
CA GLU A 217 -15.36 2.42 12.45
C GLU A 217 -14.88 1.64 11.22
N TYR A 218 -13.77 0.91 11.33
CA TYR A 218 -13.34 0.02 10.24
C TYR A 218 -14.41 -1.02 9.91
N TYR A 219 -15.00 -1.66 10.93
CA TYR A 219 -16.03 -2.68 10.72
C TYR A 219 -17.30 -2.09 10.11
N LYS A 220 -17.71 -0.88 10.53
CA LYS A 220 -18.82 -0.15 9.93
C LYS A 220 -18.56 0.14 8.45
N LEU A 221 -17.38 0.66 8.11
CA LEU A 221 -16.99 0.93 6.72
C LEU A 221 -16.96 -0.35 5.88
N ASN A 222 -16.37 -1.43 6.40
CA ASN A 222 -16.30 -2.70 5.69
C ASN A 222 -17.69 -3.31 5.47
N GLN A 223 -18.61 -3.18 6.44
CA GLN A 223 -20.00 -3.62 6.27
C GLN A 223 -20.72 -2.79 5.21
N PHE A 224 -20.57 -1.47 5.24
CA PHE A 224 -21.13 -0.57 4.22
C PHE A 224 -20.60 -0.90 2.82
N ILE A 225 -19.29 -1.04 2.64
CA ILE A 225 -18.73 -1.40 1.32
C ILE A 225 -19.26 -2.77 0.86
N LYS A 226 -19.40 -3.75 1.76
CA LYS A 226 -19.98 -5.06 1.40
C LYS A 226 -21.43 -4.98 0.94
N SER A 227 -22.24 -4.09 1.53
CA SER A 227 -23.65 -3.92 1.11
C SER A 227 -23.79 -3.12 -0.18
N GLU A 228 -22.82 -2.27 -0.50
CA GLU A 228 -22.91 -1.36 -1.65
C GLU A 228 -22.16 -1.85 -2.91
N LYS A 229 -21.07 -2.62 -2.77
CA LYS A 229 -20.15 -2.91 -3.89
C LYS A 229 -20.80 -3.55 -5.12
N GLU A 230 -21.87 -4.32 -4.95
CA GLU A 230 -22.58 -4.98 -6.06
C GLU A 230 -23.45 -4.00 -6.87
N ASN A 231 -23.68 -2.78 -6.36
CA ASN A 231 -24.45 -1.74 -7.04
C ASN A 231 -23.61 -0.93 -8.05
N TYR A 232 -22.33 -1.21 -8.18
CA TYR A 232 -21.37 -0.43 -8.98
C TYR A 232 -20.66 -1.33 -9.99
N SER A 233 -20.37 -0.79 -11.18
CA SER A 233 -19.75 -1.55 -12.27
C SER A 233 -18.24 -1.80 -12.09
N TYR A 234 -17.64 -1.28 -11.02
CA TYR A 234 -16.21 -1.30 -10.78
C TYR A 234 -15.89 -1.84 -9.37
N PRO A 235 -14.74 -2.52 -9.19
CA PRO A 235 -14.33 -3.03 -7.88
C PRO A 235 -14.14 -1.92 -6.84
N ILE A 236 -14.74 -2.10 -5.66
CA ILE A 236 -14.54 -1.23 -4.49
C ILE A 236 -13.74 -1.99 -3.42
N ILE A 237 -12.56 -1.47 -3.09
CA ILE A 237 -11.58 -2.14 -2.21
C ILE A 237 -11.32 -1.25 -1.00
N ILE A 238 -11.56 -1.77 0.19
CA ILE A 238 -11.17 -1.11 1.45
C ILE A 238 -9.66 -1.30 1.71
N GLU A 239 -8.98 -0.26 2.18
CA GLU A 239 -7.58 -0.33 2.61
C GLU A 239 -7.40 0.31 4.00
N PRO A 240 -6.60 -0.26 4.91
CA PRO A 240 -5.89 -1.53 4.78
C PRO A 240 -6.85 -2.73 4.85
N GLN A 241 -6.49 -3.83 4.18
CA GLN A 241 -7.29 -5.06 4.25
C GLN A 241 -6.98 -5.88 5.50
N LEU A 242 -8.02 -6.29 6.24
CA LEU A 242 -7.90 -7.27 7.33
C LEU A 242 -7.82 -8.70 6.78
N ILE A 243 -6.61 -9.25 6.78
CA ILE A 243 -6.33 -10.60 6.32
C ILE A 243 -6.29 -11.53 7.53
N LYS A 244 -6.91 -12.71 7.40
CA LYS A 244 -6.93 -13.75 8.46
C LYS A 244 -6.14 -15.00 8.11
N THR A 245 -6.02 -15.34 6.82
CA THR A 245 -5.40 -16.60 6.36
C THR A 245 -4.40 -16.31 5.24
N LEU A 246 -3.52 -17.24 4.91
CA LEU A 246 -2.65 -17.17 3.70
C LEU A 246 -3.32 -17.77 2.44
N LYS A 247 -4.61 -18.14 2.50
CA LYS A 247 -5.32 -18.70 1.34
C LYS A 247 -5.36 -17.65 0.22
N ALA A 248 -5.06 -18.06 -1.00
CA ALA A 248 -5.00 -17.15 -2.14
C ALA A 248 -6.40 -16.80 -2.69
N GLU A 249 -7.18 -16.10 -1.87
CA GLU A 249 -8.51 -15.59 -2.19
C GLU A 249 -8.41 -14.42 -3.18
N ILE A 250 -9.24 -14.47 -4.23
CA ILE A 250 -9.43 -13.39 -5.19
C ILE A 250 -10.31 -12.33 -4.53
N LYS A 251 -9.81 -11.09 -4.43
CA LYS A 251 -10.54 -9.99 -3.80
C LYS A 251 -11.55 -9.36 -4.75
N ALA A 252 -11.16 -9.20 -6.00
CA ALA A 252 -11.98 -8.71 -7.09
C ALA A 252 -11.31 -9.02 -8.43
N VAL A 253 -12.05 -8.83 -9.51
CA VAL A 253 -11.57 -9.02 -10.89
C VAL A 253 -11.88 -7.76 -11.69
N LEU A 254 -10.90 -7.28 -12.46
CA LEU A 254 -11.07 -6.13 -13.34
C LEU A 254 -11.91 -6.52 -14.56
N ALA A 255 -12.91 -5.71 -14.92
CA ALA A 255 -13.71 -5.92 -16.11
C ALA A 255 -12.85 -5.92 -17.39
N ASN A 256 -13.22 -6.74 -18.38
CA ASN A 256 -12.52 -6.92 -19.65
C ASN A 256 -11.06 -7.39 -19.50
N SER A 257 -10.74 -8.07 -18.39
CA SER A 257 -9.42 -8.65 -18.16
C SER A 257 -9.34 -10.13 -18.55
N PRO A 258 -8.13 -10.71 -18.66
CA PRO A 258 -7.99 -12.15 -18.82
C PRO A 258 -8.75 -12.98 -17.77
N ALA A 259 -8.77 -12.54 -16.51
CA ALA A 259 -9.46 -13.24 -15.42
C ALA A 259 -10.98 -13.17 -15.54
N ASP A 260 -11.49 -12.00 -15.96
CA ASP A 260 -12.92 -11.78 -16.22
C ASP A 260 -13.42 -12.67 -17.37
N ALA A 261 -12.64 -12.74 -18.46
CA ALA A 261 -12.99 -13.53 -19.65
C ALA A 261 -13.14 -15.05 -19.41
N VAL A 262 -12.63 -15.56 -18.29
CA VAL A 262 -12.73 -16.97 -17.90
C VAL A 262 -13.61 -17.19 -16.67
N GLY A 263 -14.35 -16.16 -16.23
CA GLY A 263 -15.32 -16.25 -15.13
C GLY A 263 -14.69 -16.43 -13.75
N LEU A 264 -13.49 -15.88 -13.51
CA LEU A 264 -12.99 -15.79 -12.14
C LEU A 264 -13.73 -14.69 -11.39
N GLU A 265 -14.09 -14.97 -10.14
CA GLU A 265 -14.90 -14.06 -9.33
C GLU A 265 -14.29 -13.83 -7.94
N SER A 266 -14.76 -12.76 -7.27
CA SER A 266 -14.42 -12.46 -5.88
C SER A 266 -14.80 -13.64 -4.96
N GLY A 267 -13.93 -13.96 -4.00
CA GLY A 267 -14.15 -15.01 -3.00
C GLY A 267 -13.67 -16.40 -3.42
N MET A 268 -13.38 -16.62 -4.71
CA MET A 268 -12.74 -17.85 -5.18
C MET A 268 -11.30 -17.95 -4.61
N ILE A 269 -10.86 -19.18 -4.31
CA ILE A 269 -9.51 -19.45 -3.79
C ILE A 269 -8.68 -20.18 -4.84
N ILE A 270 -7.50 -19.65 -5.14
CA ILE A 270 -6.53 -20.30 -6.04
C ILE A 270 -5.68 -21.27 -5.23
N LEU A 271 -5.79 -22.57 -5.54
CA LEU A 271 -5.07 -23.64 -4.85
C LEU A 271 -3.73 -23.96 -5.52
N GLU A 272 -3.71 -23.98 -6.86
CA GLU A 272 -2.53 -24.32 -7.66
C GLU A 272 -2.43 -23.43 -8.90
N VAL A 273 -1.20 -23.22 -9.36
CA VAL A 273 -0.88 -22.63 -10.66
C VAL A 273 0.09 -23.55 -11.37
N ASN A 274 -0.27 -24.05 -12.55
CA ASN A 274 0.50 -25.03 -13.33
C ASN A 274 0.91 -26.26 -12.50
N HIS A 275 -0.05 -26.87 -11.80
CA HIS A 275 0.15 -28.04 -10.92
C HIS A 275 1.10 -27.79 -9.73
N GLN A 276 1.41 -26.52 -9.43
CA GLN A 276 2.20 -26.15 -8.25
C GLN A 276 1.31 -25.49 -7.21
N ALA A 277 1.29 -26.08 -6.01
CA ALA A 277 0.56 -25.53 -4.87
C ALA A 277 0.97 -24.08 -4.57
N VAL A 278 -0.05 -23.24 -4.41
CA VAL A 278 0.09 -21.86 -3.96
C VAL A 278 0.28 -21.84 -2.45
N LYS A 279 1.17 -20.96 -1.96
CA LYS A 279 1.47 -20.83 -0.53
C LYS A 279 0.98 -19.54 0.11
N THR A 280 0.79 -18.47 -0.66
CA THR A 280 0.30 -17.15 -0.23
C THR A 280 -0.41 -16.46 -1.40
N ARG A 281 -1.17 -15.37 -1.16
CA ARG A 281 -1.73 -14.54 -2.24
C ARG A 281 -0.63 -13.98 -3.13
N VAL A 282 0.47 -13.52 -2.53
CA VAL A 282 1.63 -13.01 -3.28
C VAL A 282 2.25 -14.09 -4.18
N ASP A 283 2.35 -15.33 -3.70
CA ASP A 283 2.84 -16.47 -4.50
C ASP A 283 1.91 -16.78 -5.69
N ALA A 284 0.59 -16.81 -5.48
CA ALA A 284 -0.38 -16.95 -6.57
C ALA A 284 -0.25 -15.83 -7.61
N PHE A 285 -0.26 -14.57 -7.14
CA PHE A 285 -0.22 -13.40 -8.00
C PHE A 285 0.99 -13.44 -8.94
N TYR A 286 2.19 -13.66 -8.39
CA TYR A 286 3.40 -13.69 -9.21
C TYR A 286 3.48 -14.92 -10.12
N LYS A 287 3.12 -16.13 -9.65
CA LYS A 287 3.06 -17.32 -10.51
C LYS A 287 2.16 -17.11 -11.73
N ILE A 288 1.00 -16.50 -11.51
CA ILE A 288 0.04 -16.18 -12.58
C ILE A 288 0.63 -15.12 -13.51
N LYS A 289 1.14 -14.00 -12.97
CA LYS A 289 1.71 -12.90 -13.76
C LYS A 289 2.84 -13.39 -14.66
N THR A 290 3.80 -14.16 -14.14
CA THR A 290 4.99 -14.59 -14.88
C THR A 290 4.74 -15.71 -15.89
N ALA A 291 3.57 -16.35 -15.85
CA ALA A 291 3.23 -17.44 -16.75
C ALA A 291 2.48 -16.95 -18.00
N LYS A 292 2.74 -17.62 -19.14
CA LYS A 292 1.88 -17.56 -20.31
C LYS A 292 0.81 -18.65 -20.17
N ASN A 293 -0.43 -18.28 -20.42
CA ASN A 293 -1.59 -19.17 -20.37
C ASN A 293 -1.67 -20.13 -19.15
N PRO A 294 -1.59 -19.65 -17.90
CA PRO A 294 -1.50 -20.53 -16.73
C PRO A 294 -2.78 -21.36 -16.52
N ILE A 295 -2.59 -22.60 -16.06
CA ILE A 295 -3.67 -23.49 -15.60
C ILE A 295 -3.83 -23.31 -14.10
N LEU A 296 -5.04 -22.98 -13.65
CA LEU A 296 -5.38 -22.68 -12.28
C LEU A 296 -6.29 -23.80 -11.74
N LEU A 297 -5.95 -24.33 -10.56
CA LEU A 297 -6.93 -25.09 -9.77
C LEU A 297 -7.57 -24.11 -8.79
N CYS A 298 -8.86 -23.84 -8.98
CA CYS A 298 -9.63 -22.92 -8.17
C CYS A 298 -10.63 -23.68 -7.28
N GLN A 299 -11.04 -23.04 -6.20
CA GLN A 299 -12.09 -23.50 -5.30
C GLN A 299 -13.13 -22.41 -5.11
N ASN A 300 -14.41 -22.76 -5.29
CA ASN A 300 -15.55 -21.93 -4.93
C ASN A 300 -16.46 -22.72 -3.97
N GLY A 301 -16.59 -22.28 -2.73
CA GLY A 301 -17.24 -23.08 -1.69
C GLY A 301 -16.56 -24.45 -1.52
N ASN A 302 -17.29 -25.53 -1.76
CA ASN A 302 -16.79 -26.91 -1.68
C ASN A 302 -16.34 -27.46 -3.04
N GLU A 303 -16.62 -26.76 -4.13
CA GLU A 303 -16.34 -27.23 -5.48
C GLU A 303 -14.93 -26.82 -5.91
N LYS A 304 -14.27 -27.71 -6.66
CA LYS A 304 -12.96 -27.46 -7.24
C LYS A 304 -13.04 -27.66 -8.74
N PHE A 305 -12.41 -26.77 -9.48
CA PHE A 305 -12.42 -26.79 -10.94
C PHE A 305 -11.11 -26.23 -11.49
N VAL A 306 -10.81 -26.61 -12.73
CA VAL A 306 -9.58 -26.20 -13.42
C VAL A 306 -9.94 -25.17 -14.49
N ILE A 307 -9.25 -24.04 -14.48
CA ILE A 307 -9.41 -22.96 -15.47
C ILE A 307 -8.08 -22.72 -16.17
N LYS A 308 -8.11 -22.55 -17.49
CA LYS A 308 -6.98 -22.06 -18.26
C LYS A 308 -7.16 -20.57 -18.52
N LEU A 309 -6.31 -19.75 -17.91
CA LEU A 309 -6.33 -18.30 -18.11
C LEU A 309 -5.63 -17.96 -19.43
N ILE A 310 -6.26 -17.20 -20.33
CA ILE A 310 -5.63 -16.83 -21.63
C ILE A 310 -4.96 -15.46 -21.51
N LYS A 311 -3.62 -15.45 -21.46
CA LYS A 311 -2.82 -14.23 -21.38
C LYS A 311 -1.37 -14.45 -21.80
N GLU A 312 -0.70 -13.37 -22.19
CA GLU A 312 0.74 -13.37 -22.44
C GLU A 312 1.58 -13.38 -21.15
N LYS A 313 2.86 -13.70 -21.29
CA LYS A 313 3.82 -13.66 -20.19
C LYS A 313 3.97 -12.22 -19.67
N GLU A 314 4.07 -12.04 -18.34
CA GLU A 314 4.16 -10.74 -17.65
C GLU A 314 2.94 -9.82 -17.80
N GLN A 315 1.97 -10.16 -18.65
CA GLN A 315 0.69 -9.46 -18.75
C GLN A 315 -0.08 -9.60 -17.43
N SER A 316 -0.69 -8.50 -16.98
CA SER A 316 -1.64 -8.52 -15.87
C SER A 316 -2.79 -9.49 -16.15
N SER A 317 -3.18 -10.28 -15.15
CA SER A 317 -4.37 -11.13 -15.22
C SER A 317 -5.67 -10.36 -15.01
N GLY A 318 -5.61 -9.18 -14.39
CA GLY A 318 -6.78 -8.47 -13.88
C GLY A 318 -7.29 -8.95 -12.53
N LEU A 319 -6.59 -9.89 -11.89
CA LEU A 319 -6.89 -10.29 -10.51
C LEU A 319 -6.45 -9.20 -9.52
N ILE A 320 -7.35 -8.84 -8.62
CA ILE A 320 -7.05 -8.02 -7.45
C ILE A 320 -6.92 -8.95 -6.26
N MET A 321 -5.77 -8.90 -5.59
CA MET A 321 -5.45 -9.74 -4.43
C MET A 321 -4.79 -8.89 -3.35
N SER A 322 -5.16 -9.11 -2.09
CA SER A 322 -4.53 -8.45 -0.96
C SER A 322 -3.08 -8.94 -0.81
N TYR A 323 -2.14 -8.02 -0.56
CA TYR A 323 -0.77 -8.40 -0.25
C TYR A 323 -0.71 -8.99 1.17
N ASP A 324 -0.30 -10.26 1.29
CA ASP A 324 -0.06 -10.92 2.56
C ASP A 324 1.45 -11.04 2.86
N LEU A 325 2.11 -12.08 2.37
CA LEU A 325 3.51 -12.36 2.61
C LEU A 325 4.15 -12.96 1.36
N SER A 326 5.31 -12.44 0.96
CA SER A 326 6.07 -13.05 -0.13
C SER A 326 6.60 -14.43 0.29
N LEU A 327 6.82 -15.31 -0.69
CA LEU A 327 7.34 -16.65 -0.42
C LEU A 327 8.72 -16.62 0.25
N THR A 328 9.56 -15.64 -0.11
CA THR A 328 10.86 -15.40 0.53
C THR A 328 10.70 -15.05 2.00
N LYS A 329 9.84 -14.09 2.34
CA LYS A 329 9.59 -13.68 3.73
C LYS A 329 8.98 -14.82 4.55
N LYS A 330 8.03 -15.56 3.98
CA LYS A 330 7.44 -16.75 4.59
C LYS A 330 8.50 -17.79 4.93
N ARG A 331 9.34 -18.15 3.96
CA ARG A 331 10.41 -19.15 4.15
C ARG A 331 11.43 -18.68 5.17
N LYS A 332 11.81 -17.40 5.15
CA LYS A 332 12.75 -16.79 6.09
C LYS A 332 12.21 -16.89 7.52
N LEU A 333 10.96 -16.50 7.75
CA LEU A 333 10.29 -16.62 9.05
C LEU A 333 10.23 -18.08 9.54
N GLU A 334 9.81 -19.02 8.70
CA GLU A 334 9.79 -20.46 9.06
C GLU A 334 11.19 -21.00 9.37
N ALA A 335 12.22 -20.54 8.66
CA ALA A 335 13.60 -20.97 8.88
C ALA A 335 14.11 -20.54 10.26
N TYR A 336 13.95 -19.26 10.62
CA TYR A 336 14.40 -18.76 11.92
C TYR A 336 13.62 -19.36 13.08
N ILE A 337 12.31 -19.59 12.93
CA ILE A 337 11.51 -20.28 13.95
C ILE A 337 12.02 -21.71 14.17
N LYS A 338 12.23 -22.48 13.08
CA LYS A 338 12.80 -23.84 13.16
C LYS A 338 14.20 -23.84 13.77
N GLU A 339 15.01 -22.84 13.46
CA GLU A 339 16.35 -22.70 14.01
C GLU A 339 16.33 -22.44 15.53
N SER A 340 15.37 -21.67 16.05
CA SER A 340 15.23 -21.44 17.49
C SER A 340 15.09 -22.74 18.30
N TYR A 341 14.55 -23.81 17.70
CA TYR A 341 14.42 -25.12 18.32
C TYR A 341 15.63 -26.06 18.08
N LYS A 342 16.46 -25.79 17.06
CA LYS A 342 17.63 -26.62 16.75
C LYS A 342 18.73 -26.46 17.81
N LYS A 343 19.55 -27.50 17.99
CA LYS A 343 20.68 -27.59 18.95
C LYS A 343 20.29 -27.67 20.44
N ALA A 344 19.08 -28.13 20.77
CA ALA A 344 18.61 -28.34 22.15
C ALA A 344 18.60 -27.08 23.06
N GLN A 345 18.73 -25.87 22.49
CA GLN A 345 18.69 -24.62 23.26
C GLN A 345 17.25 -24.09 23.43
N ASN A 346 16.33 -24.40 22.51
CA ASN A 346 14.95 -23.89 22.49
C ASN A 346 14.87 -22.39 22.82
N LYS A 347 15.57 -21.59 22.01
CA LYS A 347 15.82 -20.17 22.26
C LYS A 347 14.52 -19.40 22.51
N ALA A 348 14.48 -18.64 23.60
CA ALA A 348 13.37 -17.76 23.90
C ALA A 348 13.24 -16.68 22.80
N THR A 349 12.23 -16.81 21.95
CA THR A 349 12.06 -15.97 20.76
C THR A 349 10.75 -15.19 20.85
N VAL A 350 10.80 -13.89 20.57
CA VAL A 350 9.64 -13.03 20.47
C VAL A 350 9.45 -12.59 19.02
N ILE A 351 8.23 -12.67 18.51
CA ILE A 351 7.85 -12.23 17.16
C ILE A 351 6.88 -11.07 17.32
N LEU A 352 7.18 -9.93 16.70
CA LEU A 352 6.29 -8.77 16.71
C LEU A 352 5.61 -8.60 15.37
N THR A 353 4.35 -8.15 15.42
CA THR A 353 3.54 -7.85 14.24
C THR A 353 2.74 -6.58 14.50
N SER A 354 2.30 -5.90 13.44
CA SER A 354 1.29 -4.86 13.59
C SER A 354 -0.06 -5.44 14.03
N VAL A 355 -0.93 -4.58 14.55
CA VAL A 355 -2.34 -4.94 14.84
C VAL A 355 -3.02 -5.56 13.62
N LEU A 356 -2.79 -5.00 12.43
CA LEU A 356 -3.38 -5.46 11.17
C LEU A 356 -2.92 -6.87 10.76
N ALA A 357 -1.66 -7.21 11.02
CA ALA A 357 -1.07 -8.49 10.58
C ALA A 357 -1.19 -9.62 11.59
N TYR A 358 -1.51 -9.30 12.85
CA TYR A 358 -1.47 -10.25 13.95
C TYR A 358 -2.29 -11.52 13.72
N ASP A 359 -3.54 -11.38 13.26
CA ASP A 359 -4.44 -12.53 13.14
C ASP A 359 -3.95 -13.56 12.11
N PHE A 360 -3.51 -13.12 10.93
CA PHE A 360 -3.00 -14.06 9.93
C PHE A 360 -1.62 -14.62 10.27
N ILE A 361 -0.76 -13.84 10.93
CA ILE A 361 0.53 -14.37 11.40
C ILE A 361 0.30 -15.40 12.50
N ARG A 362 -0.64 -15.17 13.42
CA ARG A 362 -1.03 -16.16 14.44
C ARG A 362 -1.54 -17.44 13.81
N GLU A 363 -2.44 -17.36 12.82
CA GLU A 363 -2.93 -18.54 12.10
C GLU A 363 -1.79 -19.29 11.42
N PHE A 364 -0.93 -18.56 10.69
CA PHE A 364 0.23 -19.13 10.02
C PHE A 364 1.20 -19.83 10.98
N LEU A 365 1.39 -19.27 12.17
CA LEU A 365 2.33 -19.77 13.19
C LEU A 365 1.69 -20.75 14.19
N ALA A 366 0.40 -21.07 14.09
CA ALA A 366 -0.32 -21.86 15.08
C ALA A 366 0.35 -23.19 15.43
N LYS A 367 0.90 -23.91 14.43
CA LYS A 367 1.62 -25.18 14.65
C LYS A 367 2.91 -25.02 15.48
N TYR A 368 3.55 -23.85 15.44
CA TYR A 368 4.76 -23.55 16.20
C TYR A 368 4.42 -23.03 17.60
N LEU A 369 3.38 -22.19 17.72
CA LEU A 369 2.91 -21.65 19.00
C LEU A 369 2.32 -22.73 19.91
N ASN A 370 1.69 -23.76 19.34
CA ASN A 370 1.04 -24.86 20.08
C ASN A 370 1.95 -26.09 20.25
N SER A 371 3.26 -25.94 20.12
CA SER A 371 4.23 -27.03 20.29
C SER A 371 5.35 -26.61 21.26
N ASN A 372 6.37 -27.43 21.44
CA ASN A 372 7.45 -27.21 22.42
C ASN A 372 8.38 -26.03 22.09
N TYR A 373 8.05 -25.17 21.12
CA TYR A 373 8.88 -24.02 20.80
C TYR A 373 8.68 -22.92 21.86
N ASN A 374 9.78 -22.32 22.29
CA ASN A 374 9.76 -21.20 23.23
C ASN A 374 9.50 -19.86 22.51
N LEU A 375 8.28 -19.68 21.97
CA LEU A 375 7.90 -18.52 21.15
C LEU A 375 6.78 -17.70 21.81
N ASP A 376 6.90 -16.37 21.77
CA ASP A 376 5.78 -15.45 21.99
C ASP A 376 5.49 -14.69 20.69
N LEU A 377 4.20 -14.55 20.34
CA LEU A 377 3.75 -13.67 19.27
C LEU A 377 3.06 -12.44 19.90
N ILE A 378 3.61 -11.27 19.64
CA ILE A 378 3.15 -10.01 20.23
C ILE A 378 2.49 -9.14 19.15
N LYS A 379 1.31 -8.62 19.51
CA LYS A 379 0.58 -7.61 18.75
C LYS A 379 1.08 -6.23 19.15
N ALA A 380 1.96 -5.65 18.36
CA ALA A 380 2.57 -4.37 18.68
C ALA A 380 1.55 -3.23 18.54
N LYS A 381 1.35 -2.48 19.62
CA LYS A 381 0.65 -1.20 19.60
C LYS A 381 1.64 -0.09 19.26
N ASN A 382 1.18 0.88 18.46
CA ASN A 382 1.92 2.10 18.16
C ASN A 382 1.54 3.17 19.19
N ASN A 383 2.40 3.39 20.16
CA ASN A 383 2.20 4.39 21.22
C ASN A 383 2.84 5.73 20.84
N PHE A 384 3.88 5.72 20.00
CA PHE A 384 4.55 6.92 19.52
C PHE A 384 3.64 7.83 18.70
N PHE A 385 3.09 7.32 17.59
CA PHE A 385 2.07 8.08 16.85
C PHE A 385 0.75 8.10 17.62
N GLY A 386 0.42 7.02 18.33
CA GLY A 386 -0.87 6.88 19.02
C GLY A 386 -2.07 7.02 18.08
N GLY A 387 -3.16 7.59 18.59
CA GLY A 387 -4.40 7.80 17.84
C GLY A 387 -4.95 6.49 17.27
N SER A 388 -5.18 6.45 15.96
CA SER A 388 -5.65 5.27 15.22
C SER A 388 -4.58 4.55 14.40
N ILE A 389 -3.29 4.91 14.58
CA ILE A 389 -2.20 4.32 13.80
C ILE A 389 -1.92 2.87 14.22
N VAL A 390 -1.96 1.98 13.23
CA VAL A 390 -1.82 0.52 13.43
C VAL A 390 -0.87 -0.16 12.44
N ALA A 391 -0.16 0.60 11.61
CA ALA A 391 0.74 0.06 10.59
C ALA A 391 2.09 -0.35 11.17
N ALA A 392 2.69 -1.44 10.65
CA ALA A 392 4.00 -1.91 11.09
C ALA A 392 5.11 -0.89 10.81
N GLY A 393 5.12 -0.29 9.61
CA GLY A 393 6.17 0.65 9.20
C GLY A 393 6.18 1.99 9.95
N LEU A 394 5.25 2.21 10.88
CA LEU A 394 5.21 3.39 11.74
C LEU A 394 5.59 3.10 13.20
N LEU A 395 5.87 1.83 13.54
CA LEU A 395 6.40 1.48 14.86
C LEU A 395 7.83 2.04 15.00
N CYS A 396 8.18 2.49 16.18
CA CYS A 396 9.56 2.92 16.51
C CYS A 396 10.16 1.99 17.57
N ASN A 397 11.48 2.05 17.78
CA ASN A 397 12.19 1.24 18.78
C ASN A 397 11.54 1.34 20.17
N GLN A 398 11.10 2.52 20.57
CA GLN A 398 10.42 2.71 21.85
C GLN A 398 9.09 1.94 21.96
N ASP A 399 8.31 1.86 20.87
CA ASP A 399 7.10 1.04 20.83
C ASP A 399 7.47 -0.43 21.01
N LEU A 400 8.49 -0.88 20.28
CA LEU A 400 8.96 -2.25 20.33
C LEU A 400 9.43 -2.63 21.74
N ILE A 401 10.22 -1.78 22.41
CA ILE A 401 10.66 -2.01 23.79
C ILE A 401 9.47 -2.17 24.73
N GLN A 402 8.48 -1.28 24.66
CA GLN A 402 7.29 -1.35 25.52
C GLN A 402 6.47 -2.62 25.27
N ASN A 403 6.28 -3.01 24.01
CA ASN A 403 5.53 -4.22 23.66
C ASN A 403 6.31 -5.49 24.01
N ILE A 404 7.64 -5.52 23.83
CA ILE A 404 8.46 -6.69 24.19
C ILE A 404 8.45 -6.95 25.70
N LYS A 405 8.42 -5.90 26.52
CA LYS A 405 8.32 -6.02 27.99
C LYS A 405 7.04 -6.71 28.47
N THR A 406 6.01 -6.82 27.65
CA THR A 406 4.80 -7.59 27.99
C THR A 406 4.93 -9.08 27.68
N SER A 407 6.08 -9.54 27.16
CA SER A 407 6.35 -10.94 26.91
C SER A 407 6.31 -11.74 28.21
N SER A 408 5.89 -13.01 28.11
CA SER A 408 5.96 -13.97 29.21
C SER A 408 7.39 -14.44 29.51
N LYS A 409 8.35 -14.13 28.62
CA LYS A 409 9.72 -14.61 28.70
C LYS A 409 10.57 -13.73 29.60
N GLN A 410 11.25 -14.34 30.58
CA GLN A 410 12.16 -13.63 31.49
C GLN A 410 13.48 -13.22 30.81
N LYS A 411 13.97 -14.03 29.86
CA LYS A 411 15.19 -13.75 29.10
C LYS A 411 14.92 -14.03 27.63
N ILE A 412 14.95 -12.99 26.81
CA ILE A 412 14.72 -13.08 25.37
C ILE A 412 16.08 -13.23 24.69
N GLU A 413 16.19 -14.20 23.79
CA GLU A 413 17.43 -14.46 23.05
C GLU A 413 17.32 -14.05 21.58
N ARG A 414 16.09 -13.95 21.06
CA ARG A 414 15.82 -13.56 19.68
C ARG A 414 14.55 -12.73 19.56
N ILE A 415 14.61 -11.68 18.74
CA ILE A 415 13.50 -10.79 18.41
C ILE A 415 13.32 -10.81 16.89
N ILE A 416 12.14 -11.19 16.40
CA ILE A 416 11.81 -11.19 14.97
C ILE A 416 10.84 -10.03 14.69
N LEU A 417 11.22 -9.15 13.77
CA LEU A 417 10.52 -7.90 13.46
C LEU A 417 10.17 -7.79 11.96
N PRO A 418 9.07 -7.09 11.60
CA PRO A 418 8.85 -6.65 10.24
C PRO A 418 9.97 -5.71 9.78
N GLN A 419 10.61 -6.02 8.66
CA GLN A 419 11.70 -5.19 8.12
C GLN A 419 11.24 -3.77 7.77
N ILE A 420 9.96 -3.59 7.43
CA ILE A 420 9.37 -2.31 6.99
C ILE A 420 9.41 -1.21 8.08
N ILE A 421 9.71 -1.56 9.33
CA ILE A 421 9.94 -0.61 10.43
C ILE A 421 11.17 0.27 10.16
N TYR A 422 12.19 -0.31 9.53
CA TYR A 422 13.49 0.31 9.41
C TYR A 422 13.76 0.75 7.97
N ASP A 423 14.45 1.87 7.85
CA ASP A 423 15.07 2.27 6.60
C ASP A 423 16.20 1.31 6.22
N TYR A 424 16.77 1.55 5.05
CA TYR A 424 17.83 0.75 4.48
C TYR A 424 19.15 0.74 5.27
N TYR A 425 19.34 1.66 6.21
CA TYR A 425 20.48 1.65 7.13
C TYR A 425 20.13 0.97 8.45
N GLY A 426 18.90 0.48 8.63
CA GLY A 426 18.46 -0.12 9.88
C GLY A 426 17.91 0.87 10.89
N ASN A 427 17.60 2.11 10.51
CA ASN A 427 17.07 3.14 11.41
C ASN A 427 15.55 3.25 11.30
N ASP A 428 14.87 3.43 12.43
CA ASP A 428 13.44 3.74 12.45
C ASP A 428 13.16 5.20 12.02
N LEU A 429 11.92 5.66 12.21
CA LEU A 429 11.49 7.01 11.85
C LEU A 429 12.09 8.12 12.74
N LEU A 430 12.65 7.76 13.89
CA LEU A 430 13.35 8.68 14.82
C LEU A 430 14.86 8.70 14.57
N GLY A 431 15.36 7.83 13.68
CA GLY A 431 16.77 7.68 13.39
C GLY A 431 17.48 6.64 14.27
N GLU A 432 16.72 5.90 15.10
CA GLU A 432 17.27 4.93 16.05
C GLU A 432 17.49 3.58 15.35
N HIS A 433 18.71 3.04 15.46
CA HIS A 433 19.09 1.79 14.80
C HIS A 433 18.54 0.55 15.53
N TYR A 434 18.17 -0.51 14.82
CA TYR A 434 17.63 -1.74 15.44
C TYR A 434 18.58 -2.41 16.45
N ASN A 435 19.90 -2.19 16.32
CA ASN A 435 20.92 -2.67 17.27
C ASN A 435 20.66 -2.20 18.71
N GLN A 436 19.96 -1.08 18.91
CA GLN A 436 19.59 -0.66 20.26
C GLN A 436 18.69 -1.67 20.96
N LEU A 437 17.85 -2.39 20.22
CA LEU A 437 17.05 -3.48 20.77
C LEU A 437 17.95 -4.67 21.13
N GLU A 438 18.97 -4.96 20.32
CA GLU A 438 19.96 -5.99 20.62
C GLU A 438 20.71 -5.68 21.90
N ASP A 439 21.15 -4.43 22.06
CA ASP A 439 21.85 -3.96 23.25
C ASP A 439 20.96 -3.93 24.48
N TYR A 440 19.71 -3.51 24.34
CA TYR A 440 18.75 -3.39 25.44
C TYR A 440 18.33 -4.76 25.99
N PHE A 441 17.98 -5.70 25.10
CA PHE A 441 17.49 -7.02 25.49
C PHE A 441 18.59 -8.09 25.55
N LYS A 442 19.81 -7.79 25.08
CA LYS A 442 20.89 -8.77 24.89
C LYS A 442 20.43 -9.96 24.04
N ALA A 443 19.72 -9.64 22.95
CA ALA A 443 19.05 -10.59 22.05
C ALA A 443 19.40 -10.32 20.59
N GLU A 444 19.41 -11.35 19.75
CA GLU A 444 19.59 -11.22 18.29
C GLU A 444 18.33 -10.62 17.64
N VAL A 445 18.46 -9.60 16.79
CA VAL A 445 17.33 -9.05 16.02
C VAL A 445 17.33 -9.59 14.59
N ILE A 446 16.20 -10.13 14.16
CA ILE A 446 15.96 -10.64 12.81
C ILE A 446 14.87 -9.83 12.12
N LEU A 447 15.21 -9.21 10.98
CA LEU A 447 14.26 -8.45 10.15
C LEU A 447 13.68 -9.31 9.03
N ILE A 448 12.35 -9.32 8.87
CA ILE A 448 11.60 -10.14 7.88
C ILE A 448 10.79 -9.31 6.87
#